data_AF-A0A6J3BZX9-F1
#
_entry.id   AF-A0A6J3BZX9-F1
#
_cell.length_a   1.000
_cell.length_b   1.000
_cell.length_c   1.000
_cell.angle_alpha   90.00
_cell.angle_beta   90.00
_cell.angle_gamma   90.00
#
_symmetry.space_group_name_H-M   'P 1'
#
loop_
_entity.id
_entity.type
_entity.pdbx_description
1 polymer ?
#
loop_
_entity_poly.entity_id
_entity_poly.type
_entity_poly.pdbx_seq_one_letter_code
_entity_poly.pdbx_strand_id
1 'polypeptide(L)'
;MVQLMLVIISAFSVICHVRCNPCSEVESIDITNGVLYDNGSIFHNGVEYKSGTWYQSDPSVRLGCPCIGRICLWKCCGANEMYQNKQCTESDLEVVNPFSPTVYKGREALDVSAHVHFFYMYSTLCDEKYLVDTSSSHEELFLQENGTLVEVVQGRPQWLNNQEYCIDMMMENSTETLRMVATVCYPEEPIIDDSKILYVGYAVGLLLSVPFLIATFVVYAFIPELRNLHGMCLMAYCSGLIVAYIFLAYLKIQSGQMRIAMTGCVIIGKYLFNYSILIRH
;
A
#
# COMPACT_ATOMS: atom_id res chain seq x y z
N MET A 1 38.57 20.15 33.86
CA MET A 1 37.78 19.06 34.47
C MET A 1 36.30 19.40 34.61
N VAL A 2 35.94 20.58 35.15
CA VAL A 2 34.53 20.97 35.36
C VAL A 2 33.74 21.18 34.07
N GLN A 3 34.35 21.73 33.01
CA GLN A 3 33.71 21.88 31.69
C GLN A 3 33.47 20.56 30.96
N LEU A 4 34.29 19.53 31.18
CA LEU A 4 34.10 18.21 30.55
C LEU A 4 32.95 17.45 31.22
N MET A 5 32.80 17.60 32.54
CA MET A 5 31.67 17.05 33.31
C MET A 5 30.33 17.68 32.93
N LEU A 6 30.28 19.00 32.70
CA LEU A 6 29.07 19.71 32.27
C LEU A 6 28.58 19.27 30.88
N VAL A 7 29.50 19.02 29.94
CA VAL A 7 29.16 18.53 28.59
C VAL A 7 28.62 17.10 28.63
N ILE A 8 29.15 16.24 29.50
CA ILE A 8 28.67 14.86 29.69
C ILE A 8 27.29 14.86 30.37
N ILE A 9 27.05 15.73 31.35
CA ILE A 9 25.74 15.88 32.02
C ILE A 9 24.69 16.49 31.06
N SER A 10 25.07 17.44 30.21
CA SER A 10 24.16 17.96 29.17
C SER A 10 23.92 16.95 28.04
N ALA A 11 24.89 16.09 27.72
CA ALA A 11 24.71 15.01 26.75
C ALA A 11 23.81 13.88 27.31
N PHE A 12 23.84 13.62 28.62
CA PHE A 12 22.90 12.71 29.29
C PHE A 12 21.48 13.30 29.46
N SER A 13 21.34 14.62 29.43
CA SER A 13 20.03 15.30 29.49
C SER A 13 19.26 15.27 28.15
N VAL A 14 19.91 14.86 27.06
CA VAL A 14 19.26 14.62 25.76
C VAL A 14 19.15 13.12 25.50
N ILE A 15 18.80 12.36 26.54
CA ILE A 15 18.02 11.14 26.30
C ILE A 15 16.64 11.65 25.93
N CYS A 16 16.42 11.89 24.64
CA CYS A 16 15.07 11.88 24.10
C CYS A 16 14.44 10.57 24.59
N HIS A 17 13.52 10.65 25.56
CA HIS A 17 12.63 9.56 25.85
C HIS A 17 11.78 9.36 24.59
N VAL A 18 12.30 8.58 23.66
CA VAL A 18 11.50 8.00 22.59
C VAL A 18 10.52 7.09 23.33
N ARG A 19 9.29 7.57 23.52
CA ARG A 19 8.20 6.71 23.95
C ARG A 19 7.91 5.79 22.77
N CYS A 20 8.53 4.62 22.77
CA CYS A 20 8.16 3.57 21.84
C CYS A 20 6.78 3.05 22.27
N ASN A 21 5.77 3.29 21.45
CA ASN A 21 4.47 2.67 21.66
C ASN A 21 4.61 1.15 21.45
N PRO A 22 3.90 0.32 22.24
CA PRO A 22 4.00 -1.13 22.14
C PRO A 22 3.45 -1.71 20.83
N CYS A 23 2.61 -0.96 20.11
CA CYS A 23 2.14 -1.30 18.77
C CYS A 23 1.87 -0.03 17.96
N SER A 24 1.65 -0.20 16.65
CA SER A 24 1.21 0.87 15.75
C SER A 24 -0.21 1.34 16.09
N GLU A 25 -0.62 2.50 15.56
CA GLU A 25 -1.99 3.01 15.75
C GLU A 25 -3.03 2.08 15.11
N VAL A 26 -2.72 1.49 13.96
CA VAL A 26 -3.58 0.54 13.22
C VAL A 26 -3.87 -0.74 14.02
N GLU A 27 -2.88 -1.18 14.80
CA GLU A 27 -2.97 -2.34 15.71
C GLU A 27 -3.47 -1.98 17.11
N SER A 28 -3.85 -0.71 17.32
CA SER A 28 -4.31 -0.23 18.60
C SER A 28 -5.82 -0.01 18.60
N ILE A 29 -6.45 -0.17 19.77
CA ILE A 29 -7.86 0.13 19.96
C ILE A 29 -8.04 1.09 21.13
N ASP A 30 -9.06 1.94 21.06
CA ASP A 30 -9.43 2.83 22.17
C ASP A 30 -9.99 2.01 23.34
N ILE A 31 -9.25 2.01 24.46
CA ILE A 31 -9.63 1.37 25.72
C ILE A 31 -9.81 2.39 26.85
N THR A 32 -10.03 3.67 26.51
CA THR A 32 -10.18 4.77 27.46
C THR A 32 -11.27 4.51 28.48
N ASN A 33 -12.38 3.92 28.02
CA ASN A 33 -13.52 3.54 28.86
C ASN A 33 -13.32 2.22 29.64
N GLY A 34 -12.11 1.63 29.59
CA GLY A 34 -11.76 0.42 30.33
C GLY A 34 -11.52 0.65 31.83
N VAL A 35 -11.66 -0.41 32.61
CA VAL A 35 -11.42 -0.40 34.05
C VAL A 35 -9.93 -0.61 34.32
N LEU A 36 -9.27 0.38 34.93
CA LEU A 36 -7.86 0.29 35.36
C LEU A 36 -7.77 -0.38 36.73
N TYR A 37 -6.94 -1.42 36.84
CA TYR A 37 -6.67 -2.13 38.09
C TYR A 37 -5.36 -1.67 38.74
N ASP A 38 -5.22 -1.96 40.04
CA ASP A 38 -4.05 -1.58 40.84
C ASP A 38 -2.74 -2.19 40.34
N ASN A 39 -2.81 -3.34 39.65
CA ASN A 39 -1.67 -3.99 39.02
C ASN A 39 -1.22 -3.30 37.70
N GLY A 40 -1.90 -2.24 37.27
CA GLY A 40 -1.64 -1.50 36.04
C GLY A 40 -2.21 -2.15 34.77
N SER A 41 -3.05 -3.19 34.88
CA SER A 41 -3.80 -3.73 33.74
C SER A 41 -5.10 -2.95 33.51
N ILE A 42 -5.58 -2.94 32.27
CA ILE A 42 -6.87 -2.37 31.89
C ILE A 42 -7.76 -3.49 31.36
N PHE A 43 -8.99 -3.59 31.85
CA PHE A 43 -9.99 -4.49 31.28
C PHE A 43 -11.00 -3.71 30.45
N HIS A 44 -11.17 -4.11 29.19
CA HIS A 44 -12.08 -3.46 28.25
C HIS A 44 -12.69 -4.51 27.32
N ASN A 45 -14.03 -4.50 27.16
CA ASN A 45 -14.79 -5.39 26.29
C ASN A 45 -14.43 -6.88 26.42
N GLY A 46 -14.29 -7.39 27.65
CA GLY A 46 -13.97 -8.81 27.89
C GLY A 46 -12.47 -9.15 27.79
N VAL A 47 -11.62 -8.18 27.50
CA VAL A 47 -10.18 -8.37 27.26
C VAL A 47 -9.36 -7.65 28.33
N GLU A 48 -8.41 -8.36 28.93
CA GLU A 48 -7.41 -7.76 29.81
C GLU A 48 -6.16 -7.35 29.01
N TYR A 49 -5.77 -6.09 29.13
CA TYR A 49 -4.55 -5.48 28.62
C TYR A 49 -3.57 -5.32 29.78
N LYS A 50 -2.56 -6.19 29.82
CA LYS A 50 -1.54 -6.17 30.88
C LYS A 50 -0.66 -4.92 30.77
N SER A 51 0.05 -4.59 31.85
CA SER A 51 1.07 -3.54 31.80
C SER A 51 2.07 -3.82 30.67
N GLY A 52 2.33 -2.82 29.84
CA GLY A 52 3.18 -2.95 28.64
C GLY A 52 2.45 -3.35 27.35
N THR A 53 1.15 -3.71 27.40
CA THR A 53 0.33 -3.99 26.20
C THR A 53 -0.69 -2.89 25.92
N TRP A 54 -0.50 -1.72 26.52
CA TRP A 54 -1.30 -0.52 26.29
C TRP A 54 -0.43 0.71 26.53
N TYR A 55 -0.83 1.84 25.97
CA TYR A 55 -0.13 3.11 26.13
C TYR A 55 -1.10 4.27 26.14
N GLN A 56 -0.60 5.44 26.50
CA GLN A 56 -1.37 6.67 26.54
C GLN A 56 -0.86 7.58 25.41
N SER A 57 -1.70 7.80 24.40
CA SER A 57 -1.40 8.72 23.30
C SER A 57 -1.57 10.17 23.74
N ASP A 58 -2.69 10.45 24.41
CA ASP A 58 -3.07 11.75 24.96
C ASP A 58 -3.44 11.65 26.45
N PRO A 59 -3.44 12.75 27.22
CA PRO A 59 -3.77 12.73 28.66
C PRO A 59 -5.10 12.06 29.00
N SER A 60 -6.03 11.99 28.05
CA SER A 60 -7.33 11.33 28.19
C SER A 60 -7.50 10.06 27.36
N VAL A 61 -6.61 9.75 26.41
CA VAL A 61 -6.81 8.62 25.46
C VAL A 61 -5.85 7.48 25.78
N ARG A 62 -6.43 6.31 26.08
CA ARG A 62 -5.68 5.07 26.32
C ARG A 62 -5.90 4.13 25.16
N LEU A 63 -4.81 3.67 24.56
CA LEU A 63 -4.80 2.74 23.43
C LEU A 63 -4.25 1.39 23.87
N GLY A 64 -5.01 0.33 23.59
CA GLY A 64 -4.63 -1.06 23.87
C GLY A 64 -4.10 -1.75 22.62
N CYS A 65 -3.12 -2.63 22.79
CA CYS A 65 -2.52 -3.43 21.71
C CYS A 65 -2.98 -4.90 21.83
N PRO A 66 -4.18 -5.27 21.33
CA PRO A 66 -4.75 -6.59 21.52
C PRO A 66 -3.94 -7.73 20.87
N CYS A 67 -3.14 -7.41 19.85
CA CYS A 67 -2.35 -8.34 19.05
C CYS A 67 -1.08 -8.83 19.75
N ILE A 68 -0.69 -8.22 20.89
CA ILE A 68 0.43 -8.69 21.68
C ILE A 68 0.02 -9.99 22.40
N GLY A 69 0.53 -11.11 21.89
CA GLY A 69 0.23 -12.44 22.41
C GLY A 69 -1.06 -13.06 21.84
N ARG A 70 -1.64 -12.47 20.79
CA ARG A 70 -2.81 -13.01 20.06
C ARG A 70 -2.58 -12.88 18.55
N ILE A 71 -3.25 -13.71 17.76
CA ILE A 71 -3.25 -13.54 16.30
C ILE A 71 -4.42 -12.62 15.95
N CYS A 72 -4.11 -11.40 15.52
CA CYS A 72 -5.12 -10.46 15.05
C CYS A 72 -5.38 -10.64 13.55
N LEU A 73 -6.65 -10.52 13.17
CA LEU A 73 -7.10 -10.40 11.80
C LEU A 73 -8.02 -9.18 11.66
N TRP A 74 -8.06 -8.59 10.48
CA TRP A 74 -8.94 -7.46 10.21
C TRP A 74 -10.19 -7.93 9.47
N LYS A 75 -11.34 -7.59 10.02
CA LYS A 75 -12.62 -7.70 9.31
C LYS A 75 -12.86 -6.40 8.55
N CYS A 76 -13.25 -6.47 7.28
CA CYS A 76 -13.38 -5.27 6.45
C CYS A 76 -14.53 -4.36 6.88
N CYS A 77 -15.66 -4.95 7.30
CA CYS A 77 -16.81 -4.26 7.84
C CYS A 77 -16.93 -4.48 9.35
N GLY A 78 -17.81 -3.71 10.01
CA GLY A 78 -18.07 -3.85 11.44
C GLY A 78 -18.55 -5.24 11.86
N ALA A 79 -18.64 -5.47 13.18
CA ALA A 79 -18.94 -6.79 13.76
C ALA A 79 -20.27 -7.41 13.28
N ASN A 80 -21.28 -6.59 12.99
CA ASN A 80 -22.61 -7.03 12.53
C ASN A 80 -22.88 -6.65 11.07
N GLU A 81 -21.83 -6.29 10.33
CA GLU A 81 -21.94 -5.84 8.94
C GLU A 81 -21.30 -6.86 8.01
N MET A 82 -21.68 -6.87 6.76
CA MET A 82 -21.02 -7.65 5.71
C MET A 82 -20.89 -6.82 4.44
N TYR A 83 -20.09 -7.29 3.49
CA TYR A 83 -19.87 -6.56 2.26
C TYR A 83 -20.99 -6.88 1.25
N GLN A 84 -21.86 -5.90 0.98
CA GLN A 84 -22.97 -6.02 0.03
C GLN A 84 -23.00 -4.81 -0.90
N ASN A 85 -23.12 -5.04 -2.21
CA ASN A 85 -23.21 -3.96 -3.22
C ASN A 85 -22.08 -2.91 -3.12
N LYS A 86 -20.85 -3.34 -2.80
CA LYS A 86 -19.67 -2.48 -2.59
C LYS A 86 -19.71 -1.58 -1.36
N GLN A 87 -20.58 -1.88 -0.40
CA GLN A 87 -20.70 -1.16 0.87
C GLN A 87 -20.78 -2.15 2.03
N CYS A 88 -20.44 -1.69 3.22
CA CYS A 88 -20.71 -2.42 4.44
C CYS A 88 -22.17 -2.20 4.84
N THR A 89 -22.92 -3.29 5.02
CA THR A 89 -24.34 -3.27 5.37
C THR A 89 -24.58 -4.20 6.54
N GLU A 90 -25.41 -3.78 7.49
CA GLU A 90 -25.83 -4.63 8.61
C GLU A 90 -26.52 -5.91 8.11
N SER A 91 -26.24 -7.02 8.77
CA SER A 91 -26.78 -8.33 8.42
C SER A 91 -26.87 -9.22 9.66
N ASP A 92 -28.03 -9.84 9.85
CA ASP A 92 -28.32 -10.76 10.96
C ASP A 92 -27.96 -12.22 10.63
N LEU A 93 -27.24 -12.47 9.54
CA LEU A 93 -26.84 -13.82 9.16
C LEU A 93 -25.81 -14.40 10.14
N GLU A 94 -25.98 -15.66 10.55
CA GLU A 94 -25.09 -16.34 11.52
C GLU A 94 -23.61 -16.38 11.08
N VAL A 95 -23.36 -16.29 9.78
CA VAL A 95 -22.02 -16.24 9.16
C VAL A 95 -21.31 -14.90 9.36
N VAL A 96 -22.03 -13.85 9.73
CA VAL A 96 -21.52 -12.49 9.97
C VAL A 96 -21.14 -12.31 11.44
N ASN A 97 -21.94 -12.85 12.35
CA ASN A 97 -21.66 -12.81 13.78
C ASN A 97 -22.09 -14.11 14.49
N PRO A 98 -21.14 -14.92 15.03
CA PRO A 98 -19.70 -14.67 15.02
C PRO A 98 -19.08 -14.91 13.64
N PHE A 99 -18.27 -13.95 13.17
CA PHE A 99 -17.53 -14.10 11.92
C PHE A 99 -16.49 -15.22 12.05
N SER A 100 -16.74 -16.37 11.41
CA SER A 100 -15.93 -17.57 11.58
C SER A 100 -15.61 -18.24 10.22
N PRO A 101 -14.79 -17.59 9.37
CA PRO A 101 -14.34 -18.14 8.09
C PRO A 101 -13.58 -19.47 8.24
N THR A 102 -13.56 -20.27 7.18
CA THR A 102 -12.75 -21.51 7.12
C THR A 102 -11.26 -21.20 7.17
N VAL A 103 -10.54 -21.91 8.03
CA VAL A 103 -9.08 -21.81 8.19
C VAL A 103 -8.40 -22.99 7.49
N TYR A 104 -7.23 -22.74 6.90
CA TYR A 104 -6.49 -23.71 6.10
C TYR A 104 -5.07 -23.92 6.59
N LYS A 105 -4.51 -25.07 6.21
CA LYS A 105 -3.07 -25.37 6.23
C LYS A 105 -2.63 -25.73 4.81
N GLY A 106 -2.00 -24.78 4.13
CA GLY A 106 -1.84 -24.84 2.69
C GLY A 106 -3.20 -24.78 2.01
N ARG A 107 -3.67 -25.91 1.46
CA ARG A 107 -4.99 -26.08 0.82
C ARG A 107 -5.96 -26.98 1.61
N GLU A 108 -5.51 -27.56 2.71
CA GLU A 108 -6.34 -28.44 3.54
C GLU A 108 -7.13 -27.61 4.56
N ALA A 109 -8.45 -27.78 4.60
CA ALA A 109 -9.30 -27.11 5.57
C ALA A 109 -9.09 -27.71 6.97
N LEU A 110 -8.89 -26.86 7.96
CA LEU A 110 -8.75 -27.24 9.36
C LEU A 110 -10.09 -27.12 10.09
N ASP A 111 -10.32 -28.03 11.03
CA ASP A 111 -11.45 -27.96 11.97
C ASP A 111 -11.13 -27.00 13.13
N VAL A 112 -11.04 -25.71 12.81
CA VAL A 112 -10.75 -24.63 13.75
C VAL A 112 -11.82 -23.55 13.65
N SER A 113 -12.37 -23.17 14.79
CA SER A 113 -13.29 -22.04 14.90
C SER A 113 -12.52 -20.73 14.85
N ALA A 114 -12.49 -20.09 13.68
CA ALA A 114 -11.76 -18.82 13.46
C ALA A 114 -12.14 -17.72 14.45
N HIS A 115 -13.40 -17.61 14.86
CA HIS A 115 -13.86 -16.62 15.85
C HIS A 115 -13.30 -16.82 17.28
N VAL A 116 -12.79 -18.01 17.59
CA VAL A 116 -12.11 -18.30 18.86
C VAL A 116 -10.60 -18.17 18.71
N HIS A 117 -10.08 -18.55 17.54
CA HIS A 117 -8.65 -18.61 17.27
C HIS A 117 -8.04 -17.23 16.97
N PHE A 118 -8.80 -16.34 16.32
CA PHE A 118 -8.35 -15.01 15.94
C PHE A 118 -9.06 -13.91 16.73
N PHE A 119 -8.34 -12.82 16.98
CA PHE A 119 -8.90 -11.58 17.51
C PHE A 119 -9.24 -10.65 16.34
N TYR A 120 -10.50 -10.29 16.16
CA TYR A 120 -10.91 -9.41 15.06
C TYR A 120 -10.76 -7.94 15.39
N MET A 121 -10.06 -7.24 14.51
CA MET A 121 -9.93 -5.80 14.45
C MET A 121 -10.86 -5.25 13.36
N TYR A 122 -11.37 -4.04 13.56
CA TYR A 122 -12.31 -3.38 12.65
C TYR A 122 -11.80 -2.02 12.15
N SER A 123 -10.52 -1.72 12.39
CA SER A 123 -9.88 -0.49 11.91
C SER A 123 -9.60 -0.57 10.41
N THR A 124 -9.57 0.58 9.74
CA THR A 124 -9.12 0.66 8.35
C THR A 124 -7.62 0.46 8.29
N LEU A 125 -7.15 -0.52 7.51
CA LEU A 125 -5.73 -0.80 7.30
C LEU A 125 -5.05 0.22 6.36
N CYS A 126 -5.70 0.54 5.24
CA CYS A 126 -5.15 1.35 4.15
C CYS A 126 -6.25 2.04 3.33
N ASP A 127 -5.89 3.14 2.67
CA ASP A 127 -6.79 3.92 1.81
C ASP A 127 -6.94 3.30 0.41
N GLU A 128 -5.82 2.91 -0.21
CA GLU A 128 -5.80 2.29 -1.53
C GLU A 128 -5.76 0.77 -1.42
N LYS A 129 -6.78 0.11 -1.99
CA LYS A 129 -6.96 -1.34 -1.89
C LYS A 129 -7.70 -1.93 -3.08
N TYR A 130 -7.51 -3.21 -3.33
CA TYR A 130 -8.22 -3.97 -4.35
C TYR A 130 -9.02 -5.13 -3.74
N LEU A 131 -10.17 -5.43 -4.35
CA LEU A 131 -11.04 -6.54 -3.93
C LEU A 131 -10.58 -7.82 -4.62
N VAL A 132 -10.38 -8.87 -3.83
CA VAL A 132 -10.08 -10.23 -4.28
C VAL A 132 -11.35 -11.06 -4.16
N ASP A 133 -11.76 -11.64 -5.30
CA ASP A 133 -13.08 -12.18 -5.47
C ASP A 133 -13.04 -13.64 -5.96
N THR A 134 -13.38 -14.55 -5.04
CA THR A 134 -13.41 -16.00 -5.26
C THR A 134 -14.50 -16.49 -6.24
N SER A 135 -15.35 -15.60 -6.77
CA SER A 135 -16.27 -15.96 -7.85
C SER A 135 -15.57 -16.15 -9.20
N SER A 136 -14.37 -15.58 -9.37
CA SER A 136 -13.59 -15.75 -10.59
C SER A 136 -12.86 -17.10 -10.57
N SER A 137 -12.90 -17.86 -11.67
CA SER A 137 -12.34 -19.23 -11.75
C SER A 137 -10.81 -19.29 -11.66
N HIS A 138 -10.13 -18.15 -11.52
CA HIS A 138 -8.68 -18.02 -11.51
C HIS A 138 -8.13 -17.39 -10.24
N GLU A 139 -8.99 -17.08 -9.27
CA GLU A 139 -8.63 -16.52 -7.97
C GLU A 139 -9.06 -17.50 -6.87
N GLU A 140 -8.09 -18.01 -6.10
CA GLU A 140 -8.35 -18.80 -4.90
C GLU A 140 -7.88 -18.03 -3.66
N LEU A 141 -8.57 -18.20 -2.54
CA LEU A 141 -8.30 -17.50 -1.28
C LEU A 141 -8.25 -18.49 -0.12
N PHE A 142 -7.12 -18.53 0.61
CA PHE A 142 -6.94 -19.42 1.76
C PHE A 142 -6.42 -18.66 2.98
N LEU A 143 -7.25 -18.49 4.01
CA LEU A 143 -6.85 -17.97 5.31
C LEU A 143 -6.08 -19.04 6.09
N GLN A 144 -4.82 -18.80 6.42
CA GLN A 144 -3.96 -19.77 7.09
C GLN A 144 -4.09 -19.71 8.62
N GLU A 145 -3.75 -20.81 9.31
CA GLU A 145 -3.80 -20.91 10.79
C GLU A 145 -2.97 -19.86 11.54
N ASN A 146 -1.94 -19.29 10.90
CA ASN A 146 -1.08 -18.25 11.46
C ASN A 146 -1.56 -16.82 11.15
N GLY A 147 -2.69 -16.66 10.45
CA GLY A 147 -3.22 -15.37 10.01
C GLY A 147 -2.57 -14.81 8.74
N THR A 148 -1.79 -15.61 8.00
CA THR A 148 -1.37 -15.26 6.64
C THR A 148 -2.53 -15.53 5.67
N LEU A 149 -2.76 -14.65 4.70
CA LEU A 149 -3.68 -14.91 3.59
C LEU A 149 -2.88 -15.38 2.38
N VAL A 150 -3.33 -16.48 1.78
CA VAL A 150 -2.79 -16.97 0.51
C VAL A 150 -3.80 -16.66 -0.59
N GLU A 151 -3.45 -15.69 -1.42
CA GLU A 151 -4.16 -15.34 -2.66
C GLU A 151 -3.48 -16.10 -3.81
N VAL A 152 -4.24 -16.82 -4.63
CA VAL A 152 -3.70 -17.52 -5.80
C VAL A 152 -4.30 -16.91 -7.06
N VAL A 153 -3.51 -16.13 -7.81
CA VAL A 153 -3.93 -15.50 -9.06
C VAL A 153 -3.33 -16.26 -10.24
N GLN A 154 -4.16 -16.85 -11.09
CA GLN A 154 -3.71 -17.63 -12.27
C GLN A 154 -2.67 -18.71 -11.91
N GLY A 155 -2.87 -19.39 -10.77
CA GLY A 155 -1.99 -20.45 -10.28
C GLY A 155 -0.69 -19.95 -9.61
N ARG A 156 -0.51 -18.64 -9.44
CA ARG A 156 0.62 -18.05 -8.71
C ARG A 156 0.19 -17.65 -7.31
N PRO A 157 0.72 -18.30 -6.26
CA PRO A 157 0.43 -17.91 -4.89
C PRO A 157 1.16 -16.62 -4.49
N GLN A 158 0.46 -15.77 -3.77
CA GLN A 158 0.93 -14.59 -3.07
C GLN A 158 0.58 -14.76 -1.58
N TRP A 159 1.54 -14.46 -0.71
CA TRP A 159 1.36 -14.54 0.74
C TRP A 159 1.30 -13.12 1.28
N LEU A 160 0.23 -12.82 2.01
CA LEU A 160 -0.03 -11.52 2.60
C LEU A 160 -0.08 -11.67 4.12
N ASN A 161 0.64 -10.80 4.82
CA ASN A 161 0.58 -10.72 6.26
C ASN A 161 -0.78 -10.13 6.69
N ASN A 162 -1.16 -10.40 7.94
CA ASN A 162 -2.43 -9.96 8.51
C ASN A 162 -2.68 -8.43 8.44
N GLN A 163 -1.64 -7.62 8.33
CA GLN A 163 -1.74 -6.15 8.21
C GLN A 163 -1.93 -5.66 6.76
N GLU A 164 -1.84 -6.54 5.77
CA GLU A 164 -1.91 -6.19 4.34
C GLU A 164 -3.29 -6.46 3.74
N TYR A 165 -4.20 -7.04 4.52
CA TYR A 165 -5.53 -7.39 4.04
C TYR A 165 -6.57 -7.37 5.16
N CYS A 166 -7.83 -7.15 4.78
CA CYS A 166 -8.97 -7.51 5.61
C CYS A 166 -9.82 -8.56 4.88
N ILE A 167 -10.59 -9.34 5.63
CA ILE A 167 -11.53 -10.33 5.09
C ILE A 167 -12.96 -10.04 5.52
N ASP A 168 -13.92 -10.45 4.70
CA ASP A 168 -15.34 -10.39 5.06
C ASP A 168 -16.16 -11.42 4.27
N MET A 169 -17.43 -11.58 4.64
CA MET A 169 -18.39 -12.27 3.79
C MET A 169 -19.01 -11.28 2.80
N MET A 170 -19.12 -11.71 1.55
CA MET A 170 -19.84 -11.01 0.49
C MET A 170 -21.02 -11.83 0.03
N MET A 171 -22.13 -11.14 -0.22
CA MET A 171 -23.31 -11.70 -0.89
C MET A 171 -23.61 -10.86 -2.12
N GLU A 172 -23.77 -11.55 -3.26
CA GLU A 172 -24.22 -10.92 -4.49
C GLU A 172 -25.71 -11.21 -4.72
N ASN A 173 -26.50 -10.14 -4.95
CA ASN A 173 -27.95 -10.22 -5.07
C ASN A 173 -28.45 -11.18 -6.17
N SER A 174 -27.62 -11.48 -7.17
CA SER A 174 -27.98 -12.34 -8.30
C SER A 174 -27.93 -13.84 -7.99
N THR A 175 -27.11 -14.26 -7.03
CA THR A 175 -26.84 -15.68 -6.78
C THR A 175 -27.22 -16.13 -5.37
N GLU A 176 -27.47 -15.21 -4.44
CA GLU A 176 -27.64 -15.48 -3.00
C GLU A 176 -26.50 -16.32 -2.39
N THR A 177 -25.36 -16.45 -3.10
CA THR A 177 -24.23 -17.22 -2.62
C THR A 177 -23.39 -16.35 -1.69
N LEU A 178 -23.19 -16.85 -0.48
CA LEU A 178 -22.27 -16.26 0.47
C LEU A 178 -20.86 -16.80 0.19
N ARG A 179 -19.90 -15.89 0.09
CA ARG A 179 -18.50 -16.26 -0.12
C ARG A 179 -17.58 -15.32 0.63
N MET A 180 -16.42 -15.84 1.01
CA MET A 180 -15.37 -15.03 1.60
C MET A 180 -14.72 -14.19 0.50
N VAL A 181 -14.51 -12.92 0.82
CA VAL A 181 -13.72 -11.98 0.03
C VAL A 181 -12.60 -11.42 0.88
N ALA A 182 -11.52 -11.02 0.24
CA ALA A 182 -10.48 -10.22 0.87
C ALA A 182 -10.39 -8.87 0.18
N THR A 183 -10.09 -7.84 0.94
CA THR A 183 -9.63 -6.58 0.39
C THR A 183 -8.16 -6.45 0.76
N VAL A 184 -7.31 -6.36 -0.25
CA VAL A 184 -5.86 -6.34 -0.09
C VAL A 184 -5.36 -4.92 -0.33
N CYS A 185 -4.53 -4.43 0.57
CA CYS A 185 -3.86 -3.15 0.41
C CYS A 185 -2.94 -3.22 -0.80
N TYR A 186 -2.92 -2.17 -1.62
CA TYR A 186 -1.80 -2.06 -2.54
C TYR A 186 -0.52 -2.04 -1.71
N PRO A 187 0.53 -2.76 -2.12
CA PRO A 187 1.80 -2.65 -1.45
C PRO A 187 2.16 -1.17 -1.46
N GLU A 188 2.18 -0.54 -0.29
CA GLU A 188 2.73 0.79 -0.16
C GLU A 188 4.13 0.66 -0.73
N GLU A 189 4.39 1.31 -1.88
CA GLU A 189 5.77 1.41 -2.35
C GLU A 189 6.53 1.97 -1.15
N PRO A 190 7.49 1.21 -0.59
CA PRO A 190 8.01 1.54 0.71
C PRO A 190 8.54 2.96 0.60
N ILE A 191 8.01 3.85 1.45
CA ILE A 191 8.54 5.20 1.64
C ILE A 191 9.86 5.06 2.44
N ILE A 192 10.74 4.18 1.97
CA ILE A 192 12.17 4.33 2.17
C ILE A 192 12.50 5.59 1.37
N ASP A 193 13.20 6.52 1.99
CA ASP A 193 13.69 7.78 1.39
C ASP A 193 14.39 7.55 0.02
N ASP A 194 14.78 6.31 -0.27
CA ASP A 194 15.27 5.81 -1.55
C ASP A 194 14.27 5.91 -2.71
N SER A 195 12.96 5.91 -2.50
CA SER A 195 11.97 6.07 -3.59
C SER A 195 12.09 7.46 -4.21
N LYS A 196 12.07 8.53 -3.42
CA LYS A 196 12.34 9.89 -3.93
C LYS A 196 13.71 9.99 -4.57
N ILE A 197 14.75 9.39 -3.99
CA ILE A 197 16.10 9.40 -4.57
C ILE A 197 16.14 8.64 -5.89
N LEU A 198 15.45 7.51 -6.03
CA LEU A 198 15.38 6.70 -7.24
C LEU A 198 14.54 7.39 -8.32
N TYR A 199 13.38 7.94 -7.98
CA TYR A 199 12.54 8.73 -8.89
C TYR A 199 13.27 9.99 -9.37
N VAL A 200 13.93 10.71 -8.46
CA VAL A 200 14.78 11.87 -8.78
C VAL A 200 15.99 11.41 -9.60
N GLY A 201 16.61 10.27 -9.28
CA GLY A 201 17.74 9.69 -10.00
C GLY A 201 17.37 9.34 -11.45
N TYR A 202 16.21 8.72 -11.67
CA TYR A 202 15.68 8.48 -13.02
C TYR A 202 15.35 9.78 -13.75
N ALA A 203 14.71 10.75 -13.09
CA ALA A 203 14.41 12.05 -13.69
C ALA A 203 15.69 12.81 -14.09
N VAL A 204 16.71 12.81 -13.22
CA VAL A 204 18.03 13.41 -13.47
C VAL A 204 18.75 12.67 -14.60
N GLY A 205 18.74 11.33 -14.63
CA GLY A 205 19.33 10.54 -15.70
C GLY A 205 18.68 10.80 -17.07
N LEU A 206 17.36 10.95 -17.10
CA LEU A 206 16.61 11.32 -18.31
C LEU A 206 16.99 12.74 -18.77
N LEU A 207 17.02 13.71 -17.86
CA LEU A 207 17.38 15.10 -18.17
C LEU A 207 18.85 15.25 -18.60
N LEU A 208 19.77 14.50 -17.98
CA LEU A 208 21.18 14.49 -18.35
C LEU A 208 21.41 13.92 -19.75
N SER A 209 20.53 13.01 -20.21
CA SER A 209 20.58 12.41 -21.55
C SER A 209 20.07 13.33 -22.66
N VAL A 210 19.16 14.28 -22.35
CA VAL A 210 18.61 15.25 -23.31
C VAL A 210 19.69 16.09 -24.03
N PRO A 211 20.69 16.71 -23.38
CA PRO A 211 21.71 17.50 -24.08
C PRO A 211 22.56 16.65 -25.03
N PHE A 212 22.83 15.38 -24.72
CA PHE A 212 23.55 14.47 -25.63
C PHE A 212 22.72 14.14 -26.87
N LEU A 213 21.40 13.96 -26.71
CA LEU A 213 20.48 13.77 -27.83
C LEU A 213 20.35 15.02 -28.69
N ILE A 214 20.33 16.22 -28.08
CA ILE A 214 20.34 17.50 -28.81
C ILE A 214 21.65 17.66 -29.58
N ALA A 215 22.80 17.37 -28.95
CA ALA A 215 24.09 17.42 -29.63
C ALA A 215 24.13 16.47 -30.84
N THR A 216 23.62 15.24 -30.67
CA THR A 216 23.49 14.27 -31.77
C THR A 216 22.60 14.83 -32.89
N PHE A 217 21.44 15.38 -32.55
CA PHE A 217 20.54 16.00 -33.53
C PHE A 217 21.23 17.15 -34.30
N VAL A 218 21.93 18.02 -33.58
CA VAL A 218 22.65 19.20 -34.13
C VAL A 218 23.79 18.78 -35.06
N VAL A 219 24.62 17.82 -34.67
CA VAL A 219 25.74 17.32 -35.50
C VAL A 219 25.23 16.72 -36.81
N TYR A 220 24.18 15.89 -36.74
CA TYR A 220 23.58 15.28 -37.93
C TYR A 220 22.83 16.29 -38.81
N ALA A 221 22.34 17.39 -38.24
CA ALA A 221 21.68 18.47 -38.98
C ALA A 221 22.67 19.40 -39.71
N PHE A 222 23.81 19.72 -39.08
CA PHE A 222 24.80 20.66 -39.63
C PHE A 222 25.77 20.04 -40.63
N ILE A 223 26.01 18.72 -40.58
CA ILE A 223 26.91 18.04 -41.52
C ILE A 223 26.07 17.54 -42.72
N PRO A 224 26.10 18.23 -43.88
CA PRO A 224 25.28 17.87 -45.03
C PRO A 224 25.63 16.49 -45.61
N GLU A 225 26.86 16.02 -45.42
CA GLU A 225 27.32 14.69 -45.84
C GLU A 225 26.68 13.53 -45.05
N LEU A 226 26.14 13.80 -43.85
CA LEU A 226 25.51 12.80 -42.98
C LEU A 226 23.97 12.74 -43.12
N ARG A 227 23.38 13.61 -43.98
CA ARG A 227 21.94 13.62 -44.30
C ARG A 227 21.53 12.51 -45.27
N ASN A 228 22.16 11.34 -45.13
CA ASN A 228 21.75 10.11 -45.82
C ASN A 228 20.44 9.58 -45.22
N LEU A 229 19.77 8.65 -45.90
CA LEU A 229 18.51 8.04 -45.43
C LEU A 229 18.60 7.57 -43.98
N HIS A 230 19.72 6.95 -43.61
CA HIS A 230 20.02 6.51 -42.24
C HIS A 230 20.11 7.67 -41.24
N GLY A 231 20.76 8.79 -41.63
CA GLY A 231 20.88 9.98 -40.78
C GLY A 231 19.54 10.70 -40.57
N MET A 232 18.64 10.69 -41.56
CA MET A 232 17.29 11.25 -41.41
C MET A 232 16.43 10.46 -40.42
N CYS A 233 16.51 9.12 -40.45
CA CYS A 233 15.86 8.28 -39.45
C CYS A 233 16.42 8.53 -38.04
N LEU A 234 17.73 8.69 -37.92
CA LEU A 234 18.38 8.96 -36.63
C LEU A 234 17.97 10.33 -36.07
N MET A 235 17.87 11.37 -36.90
CA MET A 235 17.41 12.70 -36.46
C MET A 235 15.96 12.66 -35.96
N ALA A 236 15.06 11.96 -36.66
CA ALA A 236 13.68 11.78 -36.22
C ALA A 236 13.56 10.96 -34.92
N TYR A 237 14.43 9.96 -34.75
CA TYR A 237 14.50 9.19 -33.51
C TYR A 237 14.99 10.04 -32.34
N CYS A 238 16.04 10.84 -32.53
CA CYS A 238 16.57 11.73 -31.50
C CYS A 238 15.54 12.80 -31.09
N SER A 239 14.81 13.40 -32.05
CA SER A 239 13.77 14.38 -31.73
C SER A 239 12.60 13.76 -30.96
N GLY A 240 12.19 12.54 -31.31
CA GLY A 240 11.20 11.78 -30.55
C GLY A 240 11.65 11.46 -29.12
N LEU A 241 12.90 11.02 -28.94
CA LEU A 241 13.45 10.75 -27.62
C LEU A 241 13.59 11.99 -26.74
N ILE A 242 14.00 13.13 -27.30
CA ILE A 242 14.08 14.41 -26.56
C ILE A 242 12.71 14.75 -25.95
N VAL A 243 11.65 14.66 -26.76
CA VAL A 243 10.29 14.95 -26.31
C VAL A 243 9.80 13.93 -25.29
N ALA A 244 10.04 12.64 -25.52
CA ALA A 244 9.66 11.57 -24.61
C ALA A 244 10.36 11.70 -23.24
N TYR A 245 11.66 12.02 -23.21
CA TYR A 245 12.43 12.13 -21.97
C TYR A 245 12.03 13.36 -21.15
N ILE A 246 11.73 14.49 -21.79
CA ILE A 246 11.19 15.67 -21.11
C ILE A 246 9.82 15.36 -20.50
N PHE A 247 8.95 14.64 -21.21
CA PHE A 247 7.63 14.26 -20.72
C PHE A 247 7.69 13.24 -19.57
N LEU A 248 8.55 12.21 -19.70
CA LEU A 248 8.75 11.21 -18.64
C LEU A 248 9.36 11.84 -17.39
N ALA A 249 10.31 12.78 -17.53
CA ALA A 249 10.84 13.54 -16.40
C ALA A 249 9.74 14.35 -15.71
N TYR A 250 8.87 15.02 -16.48
CA TYR A 250 7.73 15.76 -15.95
C TYR A 250 6.75 14.87 -15.16
N LEU A 251 6.40 13.69 -15.71
CA LEU A 251 5.53 12.73 -15.03
C LEU A 251 6.14 12.19 -13.74
N LYS A 252 7.45 11.91 -13.75
CA LYS A 252 8.19 11.41 -12.57
C LYS A 252 8.31 12.47 -11.47
N ILE A 253 8.24 13.77 -11.81
CA ILE A 253 8.25 14.89 -10.86
C ILE A 253 6.84 15.21 -10.31
N GLN A 254 5.77 14.96 -11.08
CA GLN A 254 4.40 15.36 -10.74
C GLN A 254 3.52 14.21 -10.20
N SER A 255 4.10 13.24 -9.48
CA SER A 255 3.37 12.11 -8.87
C SER A 255 2.38 12.56 -7.79
N GLY A 256 1.22 13.07 -8.23
CA GLY A 256 0.13 13.57 -7.39
C GLY A 256 -1.09 14.13 -8.14
N GLN A 257 -1.02 14.43 -9.45
CA GLN A 257 -2.19 14.93 -10.20
C GLN A 257 -2.28 14.38 -11.63
N MET A 258 -2.79 13.15 -11.77
CA MET A 258 -2.99 12.39 -13.02
C MET A 258 -4.09 12.91 -13.98
N ARG A 259 -4.54 14.17 -13.90
CA ARG A 259 -5.64 14.67 -14.76
C ARG A 259 -5.20 15.59 -15.91
N ILE A 260 -3.97 16.10 -15.91
CA ILE A 260 -3.52 17.12 -16.88
C ILE A 260 -2.74 16.50 -18.08
N ALA A 261 -2.24 15.26 -17.95
CA ALA A 261 -1.26 14.68 -18.88
C ALA A 261 -1.82 14.13 -20.21
N MET A 262 -3.08 13.68 -20.26
CA MET A 262 -3.65 13.01 -21.44
C MET A 262 -3.80 13.95 -22.66
N THR A 263 -4.11 15.23 -22.44
CA THR A 263 -4.31 16.20 -23.52
C THR A 263 -2.98 16.63 -24.18
N GLY A 264 -1.89 16.71 -23.40
CA GLY A 264 -0.57 17.06 -23.91
C GLY A 264 0.02 15.99 -24.83
N CYS A 265 -0.15 14.71 -24.48
CA CYS A 265 0.38 13.58 -25.25
C CYS A 265 -0.23 13.51 -26.67
N VAL A 266 -1.52 13.81 -26.82
CA VAL A 266 -2.22 13.79 -28.11
C VAL A 266 -1.78 14.95 -29.02
N ILE A 267 -1.55 16.14 -28.45
CA ILE A 267 -1.11 17.33 -29.20
C ILE A 267 0.33 17.13 -29.69
N ILE A 268 1.22 16.65 -28.82
CA ILE A 268 2.63 16.43 -29.14
C ILE A 268 2.81 15.31 -30.18
N GLY A 269 2.03 14.22 -30.06
CA GLY A 269 2.00 13.15 -31.06
C GLY A 269 1.61 13.66 -32.46
N LYS A 270 0.65 14.60 -32.54
CA LYS A 270 0.27 15.26 -33.81
C LYS A 270 1.38 16.14 -34.38
N TYR A 271 2.15 16.84 -33.55
CA TYR A 271 3.27 17.66 -34.01
C TYR A 271 4.41 16.79 -34.57
N LEU A 272 4.82 15.74 -33.86
CA LEU A 272 5.87 14.82 -34.31
C LEU A 272 5.50 14.10 -35.62
N PHE A 273 4.23 13.71 -35.77
CA PHE A 273 3.71 13.12 -37.02
C PHE A 273 3.82 14.09 -38.21
N ASN A 274 3.46 15.37 -38.02
CA ASN A 274 3.60 16.39 -39.08
C ASN A 274 5.06 16.69 -39.46
N TYR A 275 6.00 16.69 -38.51
CA TYR A 275 7.42 16.86 -38.82
C TYR A 275 8.00 15.67 -39.62
N SER A 276 7.53 14.45 -39.37
CA SER A 276 7.94 13.26 -40.15
C SER A 276 7.47 13.29 -41.61
N ILE A 277 6.35 13.98 -41.89
CA ILE A 277 5.83 14.20 -43.25
C ILE A 277 6.65 15.26 -43.98
N LEU A 278 7.14 16.28 -43.27
CA LEU A 278 7.95 17.38 -43.82
C LEU A 278 9.37 16.96 -44.24
N ILE A 279 9.89 15.85 -43.71
CA ILE A 279 11.20 15.27 -44.08
C ILE A 279 11.10 14.43 -45.38
N ARG A 280 9.88 14.18 -45.89
CA ARG A 280 9.64 13.41 -47.13
C ARG A 280 9.56 14.27 -48.40
N HIS A 281 9.70 15.59 -48.28
CA HIS A 281 9.79 16.56 -49.39
C HIS A 281 11.17 17.22 -49.39
#